data_AF-A0A0M0JUZ1-F1
#
_entry.id   AF-A0A0M0JUZ1-F1
#
_cell.length_a   1.000
_cell.length_b   1.000
_cell.length_c   1.000
_cell.angle_alpha   90.00
_cell.angle_beta   90.00
_cell.angle_gamma   90.00
#
_symmetry.space_group_name_H-M   'P 1'
#
loop_
_entity.id
_entity.type
_entity.pdbx_description
1 polymer ?
#
loop_
_entity_poly.entity_id
_entity_poly.type
_entity_poly.pdbx_seq_one_letter_code
_entity_poly.pdbx_strand_id
1 'polypeptide(L)'
;MALGFAQLVSAFYSFLRLLLLVPLLRLPRPAAYFDRPELMARELPFFLYGSSTDFDFWLAIFVHVLIAIALNFDFLKKYASQLRVNEVEEQKAIDKLKEDWSDEAPYFYFIPAQAVRDCKTRSLPPMQALRDVGHLKLIKISLVEAFSGLGVINSILFVSHRWEEPGRPDVNGVQLKAIQAFLEKHDEIEWVWFDYSSMPQKIDGIDSRTPKEKAEFQLMLTCITDLYLTASVLILLDGSYASRFWTLTEAWCSMQTATSDGLRPSTEAERRYTISCIHNATIETTAKGLEDLVSKSTPTEMYDILKKPDVNVTNAKDKDTMLPVIQKTNEHVIEGFTNGFQQKFKSPQSPPEGSPGPERPPAEPASSEASPVKFVQAREKQIVQDDLESGQIEI
;
A
#
# COMPACT_ATOMS: atom_id res chain seq x y z
N MET A 1 4.01 4.27 43.03
CA MET A 1 5.10 4.60 43.97
C MET A 1 6.38 5.04 43.27
N ALA A 2 6.90 4.33 42.25
CA ALA A 2 8.14 4.72 41.55
C ALA A 2 8.06 6.08 40.80
N LEU A 3 6.92 6.39 40.16
CA LEU A 3 6.72 7.68 39.48
C LEU A 3 6.76 8.86 40.48
N GLY A 4 6.19 8.66 41.66
CA GLY A 4 6.22 9.64 42.75
C GLY A 4 7.64 9.83 43.31
N PHE A 5 8.44 8.76 43.38
CA PHE A 5 9.84 8.86 43.79
C PHE A 5 10.71 9.60 42.76
N ALA A 6 10.51 9.34 41.46
CA ALA A 6 11.21 10.05 40.40
C ALA A 6 10.85 11.55 40.35
N GLN A 7 9.56 11.88 40.51
CA GLN A 7 9.10 13.26 40.62
C GLN A 7 9.64 13.95 41.89
N LEU A 8 9.72 13.23 43.01
CA LEU A 8 10.29 13.74 44.26
C LEU A 8 11.79 14.06 44.09
N VAL A 9 12.57 13.18 43.45
CA VAL A 9 14.00 13.40 43.18
C VAL A 9 14.21 14.57 42.22
N SER A 10 13.40 14.70 41.16
CA SER A 10 13.45 15.83 40.23
C SER A 10 13.06 17.16 40.89
N ALA A 11 12.08 17.13 41.79
CA ALA A 11 11.68 18.29 42.59
C ALA A 11 12.78 18.72 43.56
N PHE A 12 13.40 17.77 44.28
CA PHE A 12 14.55 18.04 45.16
C PHE A 12 15.74 18.62 44.38
N TYR A 13 16.04 18.08 43.20
CA TYR A 13 17.08 18.58 42.32
C TYR A 13 16.82 20.03 41.88
N SER A 14 15.58 20.34 41.48
CA SER A 14 15.16 21.70 41.10
C SER A 14 15.22 22.68 42.27
N PHE A 15 14.88 22.22 43.48
CA PHE A 15 14.89 23.05 44.69
C PHE A 15 16.31 23.36 45.18
N LEU A 16 17.22 22.38 45.13
CA LEU A 16 18.64 22.60 45.42
C LEU A 16 19.25 23.60 44.45
N ARG A 17 18.89 23.49 43.16
CA ARG A 17 19.33 24.41 42.10
C ARG A 17 18.88 25.84 42.40
N LEU A 18 17.63 26.06 42.81
CA LEU A 18 17.11 27.38 43.15
C LEU A 18 17.85 27.99 44.36
N LEU A 19 18.06 27.21 45.42
CA LEU A 19 18.71 27.68 46.66
C LEU A 19 20.19 28.04 46.45
N LEU A 20 20.89 27.35 45.55
CA LEU A 20 22.31 27.57 45.28
C LEU A 20 22.57 28.66 44.23
N LEU A 21 21.73 28.75 43.19
CA LEU A 21 21.93 29.71 42.08
C LEU A 21 21.46 31.13 42.40
N VAL A 22 20.33 31.28 43.10
CA VAL A 22 19.71 32.60 43.32
C VAL A 22 20.61 33.54 44.14
N PRO A 23 21.39 33.09 45.15
CA PRO A 23 22.37 33.94 45.83
C PRO A 23 23.53 34.39 44.94
N LEU A 24 23.99 33.52 44.01
CA LEU A 24 25.11 33.78 43.09
C LEU A 24 24.77 34.76 41.95
N LEU A 25 23.47 34.97 41.69
CA LEU A 25 22.98 35.93 40.70
C LEU A 25 22.80 37.35 41.27
N ARG A 26 22.93 37.55 42.59
CA ARG A 26 22.76 38.85 43.26
C ARG A 26 24.05 39.68 43.41
N LEU A 27 25.21 39.14 43.04
CA LEU A 27 26.48 39.87 43.10
C LEU A 27 26.71 40.63 41.77
N PRO A 28 27.06 41.93 41.80
CA PRO A 28 27.37 42.67 40.58
C PRO A 28 28.67 42.14 39.97
N ARG A 29 28.61 41.63 38.74
CA ARG A 29 29.77 41.05 38.04
C ARG A 29 30.39 42.05 37.07
N PRO A 30 31.72 42.24 37.06
CA PRO A 30 32.40 43.13 36.10
C PRO A 30 32.37 42.54 34.68
N ALA A 31 32.22 43.41 33.68
CA ALA A 31 31.99 43.05 32.27
C ALA A 31 33.08 42.17 31.61
N ALA A 32 34.32 42.19 32.12
CA ALA A 32 35.44 41.41 31.60
C ALA A 32 35.31 39.88 31.82
N TYR A 33 34.23 39.45 32.49
CA TYR A 33 33.97 38.04 32.80
C TYR A 33 33.45 37.24 31.59
N PHE A 34 32.85 37.89 30.58
CA PHE A 34 32.27 37.23 29.41
C PHE A 34 33.26 36.90 28.29
N ASP A 35 34.52 37.37 28.41
CA ASP A 35 35.52 37.26 27.34
C ASP A 35 36.39 35.99 27.43
N ARG A 36 36.20 35.15 28.47
CA ARG A 36 36.98 33.90 28.64
C ARG A 36 36.07 32.67 28.73
N PRO A 37 35.93 31.90 27.63
CA PRO A 37 35.06 30.72 27.56
C PRO A 37 35.38 29.64 28.61
N GLU A 38 36.65 29.48 28.97
CA GLU A 38 37.10 28.49 29.96
C GLU A 38 36.68 28.78 31.41
N LEU A 39 36.29 30.01 31.74
CA LEU A 39 35.85 30.37 33.10
C LEU A 39 34.36 30.08 33.32
N MET A 40 33.56 30.04 32.26
CA MET A 40 32.11 29.73 32.33
C MET A 40 31.83 28.28 32.75
N ALA A 41 32.72 27.34 32.44
CA ALA A 41 32.54 25.92 32.73
C ALA A 41 32.76 25.55 34.22
N ARG A 42 33.28 26.47 35.04
CA ARG A 42 33.71 26.18 36.43
C ARG A 42 32.82 26.75 37.53
N GLU A 43 31.87 27.64 37.24
CA GLU A 43 31.14 28.38 38.29
C GLU A 43 29.80 27.81 38.73
N LEU A 44 29.42 26.66 38.20
CA LEU A 44 28.20 25.97 38.61
C LEU A 44 28.55 24.53 38.96
N PRO A 45 28.39 24.09 40.22
CA PRO A 45 28.76 22.72 40.64
C PRO A 45 28.00 21.59 39.89
N PHE A 46 27.13 21.94 38.94
CA PHE A 46 26.32 21.02 38.13
C PHE A 46 26.07 21.50 36.69
N PHE A 47 26.85 22.46 36.16
CA PHE A 47 26.82 22.77 34.73
C PHE A 47 28.18 22.46 34.10
N LEU A 48 28.28 21.26 33.52
CA LEU A 48 29.24 21.00 32.46
C LEU A 48 28.70 21.65 31.19
N TYR A 49 29.13 22.86 30.85
CA TYR A 49 28.89 23.39 29.51
C TYR A 49 29.78 22.63 28.52
N GLY A 50 29.18 21.74 27.73
CA GLY A 50 29.87 20.92 26.72
C GLY A 50 29.09 19.65 26.34
N SER A 51 29.65 18.83 25.45
CA SER A 51 29.07 17.59 24.91
C SER A 51 28.58 16.56 25.95
N SER A 52 28.93 16.73 27.23
CA SER A 52 28.50 15.91 28.36
C SER A 52 27.00 16.04 28.68
N THR A 53 26.36 17.20 28.42
CA THR A 53 24.91 17.37 28.67
C THR A 53 24.03 16.59 27.70
N ASP A 54 24.50 16.36 26.48
CA ASP A 54 23.78 15.53 25.51
C ASP A 54 23.83 14.05 25.95
N PHE A 55 24.99 13.57 26.41
CA PHE A 55 25.12 12.22 26.94
C PHE A 55 24.23 11.97 28.16
N ASP A 56 24.17 12.91 29.11
CA ASP A 56 23.31 12.77 30.30
C ASP A 56 21.82 12.80 29.95
N PHE A 57 21.40 13.64 28.99
CA PHE A 57 20.02 13.69 28.53
C PHE A 57 19.60 12.42 27.78
N TRP A 58 20.42 11.95 26.84
CA TRP A 58 20.17 10.70 26.10
C TRP A 58 20.25 9.46 26.99
N LEU A 59 21.16 9.44 27.96
CA LEU A 59 21.27 8.36 28.95
C LEU A 59 20.03 8.34 29.86
N ALA A 60 19.55 9.50 30.31
CA ALA A 60 18.32 9.60 31.09
C ALA A 60 17.13 9.09 30.27
N ILE A 61 16.95 9.52 29.01
CA ILE A 61 15.90 9.00 28.12
C ILE A 61 16.02 7.47 27.99
N PHE A 62 17.22 6.96 27.73
CA PHE A 62 17.47 5.53 27.58
C PHE A 62 17.06 4.74 28.84
N VAL A 63 17.42 5.23 30.04
CA VAL A 63 17.02 4.61 31.31
C VAL A 63 15.50 4.64 31.49
N HIS A 64 14.82 5.74 31.13
CA HIS A 64 13.35 5.82 31.21
C HIS A 64 12.68 4.85 30.23
N VAL A 65 13.22 4.70 29.01
CA VAL A 65 12.76 3.71 28.03
C VAL A 65 12.96 2.29 28.55
N LEU A 66 14.11 1.97 29.14
CA LEU A 66 14.36 0.65 29.73
C LEU A 66 13.41 0.35 30.90
N ILE A 67 13.14 1.32 31.76
CA ILE A 67 12.16 1.18 32.85
C ILE A 67 10.75 0.97 32.27
N ALA A 68 10.36 1.74 31.25
CA ALA A 68 9.07 1.56 30.58
C ALA A 68 8.94 0.18 29.93
N ILE A 69 10.01 -0.33 29.28
CA ILE A 69 10.05 -1.69 28.71
C ILE A 69 9.95 -2.74 29.82
N ALA A 70 10.70 -2.59 30.91
CA ALA A 70 10.70 -3.55 32.02
C ALA A 70 9.33 -3.60 32.73
N LEU A 71 8.71 -2.44 32.97
CA LEU A 71 7.40 -2.35 33.62
C LEU A 71 6.25 -2.82 32.72
N ASN A 72 6.41 -2.71 31.39
CA ASN A 72 5.44 -3.16 30.41
C ASN A 72 5.87 -4.46 29.70
N PHE A 73 6.80 -5.22 30.28
CA PHE A 73 7.39 -6.39 29.60
C PHE A 73 6.34 -7.45 29.27
N ASP A 74 5.39 -7.71 30.16
CA ASP A 74 4.30 -8.65 29.92
C ASP A 74 3.35 -8.17 28.81
N PHE A 75 3.09 -6.85 28.74
CA PHE A 75 2.33 -6.25 27.65
C PHE A 75 3.07 -6.39 26.32
N LEU A 76 4.38 -6.09 26.29
CA LEU A 76 5.23 -6.24 25.11
C LEU A 76 5.33 -7.71 24.68
N LYS A 77 5.43 -8.64 25.63
CA LYS A 77 5.46 -10.09 25.35
C LYS A 77 4.14 -10.57 24.76
N LYS A 78 3.01 -10.14 25.31
CA LYS A 78 1.67 -10.44 24.77
C LYS A 78 1.46 -9.82 23.40
N TYR A 79 1.91 -8.58 23.20
CA TYR A 79 1.83 -7.90 21.93
C TYR A 79 2.69 -8.60 20.87
N ALA A 80 3.94 -8.94 21.20
CA ALA A 80 4.84 -9.69 20.31
C ALA A 80 4.30 -11.09 19.99
N SER A 81 3.68 -11.78 20.96
CA SER A 81 3.06 -13.07 20.67
C SER A 81 1.84 -12.94 19.76
N GLN A 82 1.01 -11.90 19.93
CA GLN A 82 -0.11 -11.61 19.03
C GLN A 82 0.37 -11.26 17.61
N LEU A 83 1.42 -10.45 17.48
CA LEU A 83 2.03 -10.16 16.17
C LEU A 83 2.48 -11.44 15.48
N ARG A 84 3.17 -12.33 16.21
CA ARG A 84 3.62 -13.61 15.67
C ARG A 84 2.47 -14.53 15.28
N VAL A 85 1.38 -14.56 16.05
CA VAL A 85 0.17 -15.32 15.69
C VAL A 85 -0.41 -14.80 14.38
N ASN A 86 -0.54 -13.48 14.23
CA ASN A 86 -1.05 -12.87 13.00
C ASN A 86 -0.15 -13.18 11.79
N GLU A 87 1.17 -13.12 11.93
CA GLU A 87 2.11 -13.50 10.86
C GLU A 87 1.97 -14.97 10.45
N VAL A 88 1.80 -15.88 11.42
CA VAL A 88 1.59 -17.31 11.14
C VAL A 88 0.25 -17.55 10.46
N GLU A 89 -0.81 -16.86 10.87
CA GLU A 89 -2.13 -16.95 10.22
C GLU A 89 -2.12 -16.39 8.80
N GLU A 90 -1.42 -15.28 8.58
CA GLU A 90 -1.23 -14.69 7.26
C GLU A 90 -0.46 -15.64 6.34
N GLN A 91 0.64 -16.23 6.81
CA GLN A 91 1.40 -17.22 6.04
C GLN A 91 0.55 -18.46 5.70
N LYS A 92 -0.21 -18.98 6.66
CA LYS A 92 -1.15 -20.10 6.40
C LYS A 92 -2.20 -19.74 5.37
N ALA A 93 -2.70 -18.50 5.40
CA ALA A 93 -3.66 -18.03 4.41
C ALA A 93 -3.03 -17.90 3.01
N ILE A 94 -1.78 -17.45 2.92
CA ILE A 94 -1.01 -17.42 1.67
C ILE A 94 -0.84 -18.85 1.13
N ASP A 95 -0.37 -19.78 1.96
CA ASP A 95 -0.13 -21.16 1.55
C ASP A 95 -1.41 -21.82 1.03
N LYS A 96 -2.54 -21.56 1.69
CA LYS A 96 -3.86 -22.04 1.25
C LYS A 96 -4.30 -21.41 -0.07
N LEU A 97 -4.16 -20.09 -0.22
CA LEU A 97 -4.52 -19.43 -1.48
C LEU A 97 -3.63 -19.88 -2.64
N LYS A 98 -2.37 -20.22 -2.35
CA LYS A 98 -1.42 -20.78 -3.33
C LYS A 98 -1.81 -22.15 -3.88
N GLU A 99 -2.70 -22.88 -3.22
CA GLU A 99 -3.23 -24.16 -3.75
C GLU A 99 -4.07 -23.93 -5.02
N ASP A 100 -4.81 -22.82 -5.07
CA ASP A 100 -5.67 -22.45 -6.20
C ASP A 100 -5.07 -21.35 -7.10
N TRP A 101 -4.04 -20.66 -6.62
CA TRP A 101 -3.33 -19.61 -7.35
C TRP A 101 -2.41 -20.20 -8.42
N SER A 102 -2.36 -19.53 -9.56
CA SER A 102 -1.40 -19.82 -10.62
C SER A 102 -0.74 -18.52 -11.03
N ASP A 103 0.59 -18.45 -10.93
CA ASP A 103 1.35 -17.28 -11.39
C ASP A 103 1.20 -17.07 -12.91
N GLU A 104 0.85 -18.13 -13.64
CA GLU A 104 0.64 -18.16 -15.09
C GLU A 104 -0.78 -17.78 -15.48
N ALA A 105 -1.70 -17.90 -14.53
CA ALA A 105 -3.08 -17.52 -14.71
C ALA A 105 -3.65 -16.90 -13.41
N PRO A 106 -3.13 -15.74 -12.97
CA PRO A 106 -3.54 -15.13 -11.73
C PRO A 106 -4.97 -14.63 -11.81
N TYR A 107 -5.63 -14.45 -10.67
CA TYR A 107 -6.98 -13.91 -10.62
C TYR A 107 -7.04 -12.59 -9.89
N PHE A 108 -7.92 -11.70 -10.36
CA PHE A 108 -8.11 -10.37 -9.81
C PHE A 108 -9.60 -10.04 -9.72
N TYR A 109 -9.93 -9.10 -8.83
CA TYR A 109 -11.28 -8.59 -8.70
C TYR A 109 -11.46 -7.34 -9.56
N PHE A 110 -12.50 -7.34 -10.37
CA PHE A 110 -12.84 -6.24 -11.27
C PHE A 110 -14.23 -5.71 -10.98
N ILE A 111 -14.39 -4.41 -11.20
CA ILE A 111 -15.67 -3.72 -11.12
C ILE A 111 -16.29 -3.77 -12.52
N PRO A 112 -17.56 -4.15 -12.68
CA PRO A 112 -18.26 -3.98 -13.96
C PRO A 112 -18.21 -2.51 -14.38
N ALA A 113 -17.87 -2.23 -15.65
CA ALA A 113 -17.78 -0.87 -16.17
C ALA A 113 -19.09 -0.09 -15.98
N GLN A 114 -20.23 -0.78 -16.09
CA GLN A 114 -21.54 -0.19 -15.82
C GLN A 114 -21.67 0.32 -14.37
N ALA A 115 -21.18 -0.43 -13.38
CA ALA A 115 -21.21 0.01 -11.98
C ALA A 115 -20.34 1.25 -11.76
N VAL A 116 -19.25 1.42 -12.52
CA VAL A 116 -18.43 2.64 -12.50
C VAL A 116 -19.16 3.81 -13.15
N ARG A 117 -19.82 3.61 -14.30
CA ARG A 117 -20.65 4.64 -14.97
C ARG A 117 -21.80 5.12 -14.09
N ASP A 118 -22.42 4.20 -13.35
CA ASP A 118 -23.56 4.48 -12.48
C ASP A 118 -23.17 5.05 -11.12
N CYS A 119 -21.89 4.97 -10.75
CA CYS A 119 -21.39 5.45 -9.47
C CYS A 119 -21.66 6.96 -9.29
N LYS A 120 -22.47 7.30 -8.27
CA LYS A 120 -22.84 8.69 -7.92
C LYS A 120 -22.12 9.22 -6.69
N THR A 121 -21.35 8.37 -6.01
CA THR A 121 -20.51 8.81 -4.90
C THR A 121 -19.38 9.70 -5.42
N ARG A 122 -18.72 10.39 -4.49
CA ARG A 122 -17.57 11.24 -4.82
C ARG A 122 -16.37 10.43 -5.31
N SER A 123 -16.19 9.20 -4.87
CA SER A 123 -15.11 8.30 -5.30
C SER A 123 -15.59 6.85 -5.29
N LEU A 124 -14.86 5.96 -5.97
CA LEU A 124 -15.17 4.53 -5.91
C LEU A 124 -14.96 4.00 -4.47
N PRO A 125 -15.91 3.20 -3.93
CA PRO A 125 -15.76 2.60 -2.61
C PRO A 125 -14.56 1.64 -2.53
N PRO A 126 -14.01 1.39 -1.33
CA PRO A 126 -12.96 0.39 -1.15
C PRO A 126 -13.48 -1.00 -1.52
N MET A 127 -12.55 -1.89 -1.90
CA MET A 127 -12.87 -3.25 -2.32
C MET A 127 -13.80 -3.99 -1.37
N GLN A 128 -13.58 -3.89 -0.06
CA GLN A 128 -14.40 -4.58 0.93
C GLN A 128 -15.88 -4.16 0.85
N ALA A 129 -16.16 -2.86 0.68
CA ALA A 129 -17.54 -2.37 0.54
C ALA A 129 -18.20 -2.88 -0.75
N LEU A 130 -17.45 -2.92 -1.86
CA LEU A 130 -17.96 -3.45 -3.14
C LEU A 130 -18.16 -4.97 -3.10
N ARG A 131 -17.28 -5.68 -2.39
CA ARG A 131 -17.36 -7.13 -2.20
C ARG A 131 -18.62 -7.51 -1.41
N ASP A 132 -18.93 -6.79 -0.34
CA ASP A 132 -20.09 -7.06 0.53
C ASP A 132 -21.43 -6.94 -0.22
N VAL A 133 -21.50 -6.07 -1.23
CA VAL A 133 -22.70 -5.88 -2.08
C VAL A 133 -22.65 -6.68 -3.39
N GLY A 134 -21.63 -7.52 -3.60
CA GLY A 134 -21.51 -8.37 -4.79
C GLY A 134 -21.19 -7.62 -6.09
N HIS A 135 -20.61 -6.42 -6.00
CA HIS A 135 -20.25 -5.59 -7.16
C HIS A 135 -18.86 -5.89 -7.74
N LEU A 136 -18.18 -6.95 -7.26
CA LEU A 136 -16.88 -7.38 -7.78
C LEU A 136 -16.99 -8.73 -8.46
N LYS A 137 -16.35 -8.85 -9.62
CA LYS A 137 -16.19 -10.10 -10.35
C LYS A 137 -14.75 -10.60 -10.21
N LEU A 138 -14.59 -11.83 -9.76
CA LEU A 138 -13.30 -12.52 -9.81
C LEU A 138 -13.07 -13.05 -11.23
N ILE A 139 -11.98 -12.64 -11.86
CA ILE A 139 -11.60 -13.03 -13.22
C ILE A 139 -10.19 -13.61 -13.18
N LYS A 140 -10.02 -14.79 -13.76
CA LYS A 140 -8.73 -15.44 -13.98
C LYS A 140 -8.17 -15.00 -15.33
N ILE A 141 -6.92 -14.56 -15.36
CA ILE A 141 -6.27 -14.01 -16.55
C ILE A 141 -5.15 -14.95 -16.96
N SER A 142 -5.29 -15.64 -18.09
CA SER A 142 -4.20 -16.41 -18.69
C SER A 142 -3.11 -15.46 -19.18
N LEU A 143 -1.91 -15.53 -18.61
CA LEU A 143 -0.80 -14.68 -19.06
C LEU A 143 -0.40 -14.99 -20.50
N VAL A 144 -0.47 -16.25 -20.93
CA VAL A 144 -0.20 -16.64 -22.32
C VAL A 144 -1.11 -15.90 -23.29
N GLU A 145 -2.41 -15.88 -23.00
CA GLU A 145 -3.39 -15.17 -23.82
C GLU A 145 -3.20 -13.65 -23.70
N ALA A 146 -2.99 -13.15 -22.47
CA ALA A 146 -2.84 -11.73 -22.21
C ALA A 146 -1.63 -11.11 -22.92
N PHE A 147 -0.47 -11.77 -22.88
CA PHE A 147 0.74 -11.36 -23.59
C PHE A 147 0.59 -11.44 -25.12
N SER A 148 -0.33 -12.28 -25.60
CA SER A 148 -0.68 -12.36 -27.03
C SER A 148 -1.78 -11.37 -27.43
N GLY A 149 -2.28 -10.55 -26.50
CA GLY A 149 -3.41 -9.64 -26.74
C GLY A 149 -4.74 -10.37 -27.01
N LEU A 150 -4.91 -11.56 -26.42
CA LEU A 150 -6.09 -12.41 -26.59
C LEU A 150 -6.88 -12.55 -25.28
N GLY A 151 -8.12 -12.98 -25.41
CA GLY A 151 -9.00 -13.28 -24.27
C GLY A 151 -9.57 -12.03 -23.61
N VAL A 152 -9.87 -12.14 -22.32
CA VAL A 152 -10.59 -11.10 -21.55
C VAL A 152 -9.80 -9.80 -21.40
N ILE A 153 -8.48 -9.83 -21.60
CA ILE A 153 -7.59 -8.67 -21.39
C ILE A 153 -7.99 -7.45 -22.23
N ASN A 154 -8.55 -7.67 -23.43
CA ASN A 154 -8.99 -6.61 -24.33
C ASN A 154 -10.24 -5.87 -23.86
N SER A 155 -10.98 -6.45 -22.91
CA SER A 155 -12.18 -5.86 -22.28
C SER A 155 -11.90 -5.27 -20.89
N ILE A 156 -10.63 -5.30 -20.44
CA ILE A 156 -10.21 -4.83 -19.13
C ILE A 156 -9.51 -3.48 -19.25
N LEU A 157 -9.90 -2.54 -18.40
CA LEU A 157 -9.24 -1.27 -18.17
C LEU A 157 -8.54 -1.25 -16.81
N PHE A 158 -7.23 -1.07 -16.81
CA PHE A 158 -6.46 -0.73 -15.62
C PHE A 158 -6.37 0.78 -15.46
N VAL A 159 -6.60 1.27 -14.24
CA VAL A 159 -6.47 2.69 -13.93
C VAL A 159 -5.21 2.93 -13.11
N SER A 160 -4.21 3.54 -13.73
CA SER A 160 -3.00 3.96 -13.05
C SER A 160 -3.16 5.40 -12.56
N HIS A 161 -2.98 5.61 -11.26
CA HIS A 161 -3.26 6.89 -10.63
C HIS A 161 -2.43 7.09 -9.36
N ARG A 162 -2.34 8.34 -8.93
CA ARG A 162 -1.76 8.68 -7.62
C ARG A 162 -2.86 8.71 -6.57
N TRP A 163 -2.60 8.12 -5.40
CA TRP A 163 -3.40 8.37 -4.21
C TRP A 163 -3.20 9.81 -3.71
N GLU A 164 -4.28 10.59 -3.71
CA GLU A 164 -4.26 12.00 -3.33
C GLU A 164 -3.96 12.18 -1.83
N GLU A 165 -4.60 11.36 -0.99
CA GLU A 165 -4.45 11.33 0.47
C GLU A 165 -4.28 9.89 1.00
N PRO A 166 -3.65 9.69 2.17
CA PRO A 166 -3.63 8.38 2.83
C PRO A 166 -5.05 7.84 3.06
N GLY A 167 -5.36 6.66 2.52
CA GLY A 167 -6.69 6.06 2.64
C GLY A 167 -7.75 6.61 1.68
N ARG A 168 -7.45 7.65 0.90
CA ARG A 168 -8.42 8.33 0.03
C ARG A 168 -7.78 8.65 -1.33
N PRO A 169 -7.92 7.76 -2.33
CA PRO A 169 -7.24 7.91 -3.61
C PRO A 169 -7.75 9.10 -4.42
N ASP A 170 -9.07 9.31 -4.43
CA ASP A 170 -9.74 10.40 -5.15
C ASP A 170 -10.51 11.26 -4.14
N VAL A 171 -9.91 12.37 -3.73
CA VAL A 171 -10.49 13.23 -2.70
C VAL A 171 -11.64 14.02 -3.29
N ASN A 172 -11.55 14.47 -4.53
CA ASN A 172 -12.48 15.44 -5.14
C ASN A 172 -13.43 14.86 -6.20
N GLY A 173 -13.33 13.56 -6.49
CA GLY A 173 -14.09 12.91 -7.54
C GLY A 173 -13.61 13.20 -8.96
N VAL A 174 -12.40 13.75 -9.08
CA VAL A 174 -11.82 14.11 -10.39
C VAL A 174 -11.37 12.85 -11.11
N GLN A 175 -10.83 11.88 -10.37
CA GLN A 175 -10.38 10.61 -10.95
C GLN A 175 -11.58 9.79 -11.42
N LEU A 176 -12.61 9.63 -10.59
CA LEU A 176 -13.84 8.93 -10.98
C LEU A 176 -14.48 9.56 -12.22
N LYS A 177 -14.59 10.89 -12.28
CA LYS A 177 -15.10 11.59 -13.47
C LYS A 177 -14.27 11.31 -14.72
N ALA A 178 -12.94 11.30 -14.60
CA ALA A 178 -12.05 11.00 -15.72
C ALA A 178 -12.22 9.54 -16.20
N ILE A 179 -12.37 8.59 -15.29
CA ILE A 179 -12.66 7.18 -15.61
C ILE A 179 -14.01 7.08 -16.32
N GLN A 180 -15.07 7.71 -15.80
CA GLN A 180 -16.39 7.71 -16.42
C GLN A 180 -16.37 8.30 -17.84
N ALA A 181 -15.71 9.44 -18.04
CA ALA A 181 -15.58 10.08 -19.35
C ALA A 181 -14.76 9.24 -20.34
N PHE A 182 -13.82 8.42 -19.87
CA PHE A 182 -13.14 7.44 -20.69
C PHE A 182 -14.10 6.31 -21.08
N LEU A 183 -14.79 5.71 -20.10
CA LEU A 183 -15.72 4.60 -20.33
C LEU A 183 -16.91 4.97 -21.24
N GLU A 184 -17.33 6.22 -21.29
CA GLU A 184 -18.35 6.71 -22.24
C GLU A 184 -17.93 6.60 -23.72
N LYS A 185 -16.63 6.54 -23.99
CA LYS A 185 -16.07 6.45 -25.35
C LYS A 185 -15.57 5.06 -25.71
N HIS A 186 -15.60 4.14 -24.74
CA HIS A 186 -14.96 2.84 -24.78
C HIS A 186 -15.96 1.77 -24.31
N ASP A 187 -16.96 1.49 -25.15
CA ASP A 187 -18.00 0.50 -24.88
C ASP A 187 -17.47 -0.95 -24.88
N GLU A 188 -16.32 -1.18 -25.50
CA GLU A 188 -15.59 -2.46 -25.49
C GLU A 188 -15.03 -2.83 -24.11
N ILE A 189 -14.93 -1.85 -23.19
CA ILE A 189 -14.47 -2.09 -21.82
C ILE A 189 -15.64 -2.56 -20.96
N GLU A 190 -15.52 -3.79 -20.49
CA GLU A 190 -16.49 -4.45 -19.61
C GLU A 190 -16.06 -4.38 -18.13
N TRP A 191 -14.75 -4.34 -17.87
CA TRP A 191 -14.18 -4.56 -16.55
C TRP A 191 -13.17 -3.48 -16.21
N VAL A 192 -13.28 -2.90 -15.01
CA VAL A 192 -12.37 -1.86 -14.52
C VAL A 192 -11.60 -2.39 -13.32
N TRP A 193 -10.30 -2.18 -13.34
CA TRP A 193 -9.41 -2.39 -12.22
C TRP A 193 -8.93 -1.05 -11.68
N PHE A 194 -9.25 -0.79 -10.42
CA PHE A 194 -8.86 0.41 -9.69
C PHE A 194 -8.37 -0.06 -8.33
N ASP A 195 -7.07 0.10 -8.04
CA ASP A 195 -6.38 -0.58 -6.92
C ASP A 195 -7.16 -0.56 -5.58
N TYR A 196 -7.69 0.60 -5.20
CA TYR A 196 -8.46 0.84 -3.99
C TYR A 196 -9.75 0.01 -3.92
N SER A 197 -10.37 -0.19 -5.07
CA SER A 197 -11.66 -0.87 -5.24
C SER A 197 -11.51 -2.33 -5.67
N SER A 198 -10.31 -2.72 -6.12
CA SER A 198 -10.01 -4.05 -6.65
C SER A 198 -9.11 -4.89 -5.74
N MET A 199 -8.41 -4.29 -4.76
CA MET A 199 -7.55 -5.00 -3.80
C MET A 199 -7.97 -4.73 -2.35
N PRO A 200 -7.71 -5.64 -1.40
CA PRO A 200 -8.06 -5.40 0.00
C PRO A 200 -7.26 -4.22 0.60
N GLN A 201 -7.98 -3.21 1.09
CA GLN A 201 -7.37 -1.96 1.55
C GLN A 201 -7.35 -1.80 3.07
N LYS A 202 -6.44 -0.93 3.53
CA LYS A 202 -6.53 -0.33 4.87
C LYS A 202 -7.57 0.77 4.83
N ILE A 203 -8.46 0.83 5.81
CA ILE A 203 -9.54 1.82 5.87
C ILE A 203 -9.19 2.85 6.94
N ASP A 204 -9.24 4.14 6.59
CA ASP A 204 -8.91 5.26 7.47
C ASP A 204 -7.53 5.15 8.15
N GLY A 205 -6.56 4.57 7.42
CA GLY A 205 -5.20 4.33 7.93
C GLY A 205 -5.08 3.15 8.91
N ILE A 206 -6.19 2.51 9.27
CA ILE A 206 -6.24 1.35 10.14
C ILE A 206 -6.22 0.08 9.29
N ASP A 207 -5.28 -0.81 9.58
CA ASP A 207 -5.22 -2.12 8.91
C ASP A 207 -6.18 -3.11 9.58
N SER A 208 -7.45 -3.05 9.15
CA SER A 208 -8.53 -3.95 9.59
C SER A 208 -8.63 -5.22 8.75
N ARG A 209 -7.70 -5.44 7.80
CA ARG A 209 -7.72 -6.60 6.91
C ARG A 209 -7.51 -7.88 7.70
N THR A 210 -8.34 -8.87 7.40
CA THR A 210 -8.17 -10.25 7.87
C THR A 210 -6.87 -10.86 7.33
N PRO A 211 -6.33 -11.92 7.96
CA PRO A 211 -5.17 -12.63 7.43
C PRO A 211 -5.34 -13.09 5.98
N LYS A 212 -6.57 -13.49 5.60
CA LYS A 212 -6.91 -13.85 4.22
C LYS A 212 -6.80 -12.66 3.26
N GLU A 213 -7.33 -11.49 3.64
CA GLU A 213 -7.26 -10.29 2.81
C GLU A 213 -5.82 -9.78 2.64
N LYS A 214 -4.99 -9.90 3.68
CA LYS A 214 -3.56 -9.59 3.58
C LYS A 214 -2.84 -10.54 2.63
N ALA A 215 -3.15 -11.83 2.70
CA ALA A 215 -2.63 -12.84 1.78
C ALA A 215 -3.09 -12.58 0.33
N GLU A 216 -4.37 -12.28 0.11
CA GLU A 216 -4.91 -11.89 -1.21
C GLU A 216 -4.18 -10.66 -1.75
N PHE A 217 -4.02 -9.61 -0.94
CA PHE A 217 -3.29 -8.40 -1.33
C PHE A 217 -1.85 -8.70 -1.75
N GLN A 218 -1.13 -9.54 -1.01
CA GLN A 218 0.25 -9.91 -1.33
C GLN A 218 0.38 -10.72 -2.61
N LEU A 219 -0.50 -11.70 -2.85
CA LEU A 219 -0.49 -12.48 -4.09
C LEU A 219 -0.84 -11.62 -5.31
N MET A 220 -1.80 -10.71 -5.17
CA MET A 220 -2.14 -9.78 -6.26
C MET A 220 -0.96 -8.88 -6.63
N LEU A 221 -0.19 -8.39 -5.64
CA LEU A 221 0.98 -7.56 -5.90
C LEU A 221 2.09 -8.29 -6.69
N THR A 222 2.21 -9.62 -6.58
CA THR A 222 3.31 -10.34 -7.26
C THR A 222 3.12 -10.43 -8.77
N CYS A 223 1.90 -10.25 -9.27
CA CYS A 223 1.58 -10.40 -10.70
C CYS A 223 1.03 -9.12 -11.34
N ILE A 224 0.87 -8.03 -10.57
CA ILE A 224 0.22 -6.81 -11.07
C ILE A 224 0.97 -6.15 -12.24
N THR A 225 2.31 -6.23 -12.25
CA THR A 225 3.14 -5.67 -13.32
C THR A 225 2.85 -6.31 -14.68
N ASP A 226 2.55 -7.61 -14.71
CA ASP A 226 2.20 -8.35 -15.93
C ASP A 226 0.87 -7.87 -16.51
N LEU A 227 -0.05 -7.42 -15.65
CA LEU A 227 -1.33 -6.87 -16.11
C LEU A 227 -1.19 -5.48 -16.72
N TYR A 228 -0.36 -4.61 -16.15
CA TYR A 228 -0.05 -3.33 -16.80
C TYR A 228 0.70 -3.50 -18.13
N LEU A 229 1.46 -4.59 -18.29
CA LEU A 229 2.11 -4.96 -19.55
C LEU A 229 1.16 -5.49 -20.63
N THR A 230 -0.09 -5.85 -20.29
CA THR A 230 -0.98 -6.56 -21.21
C THR A 230 -2.34 -5.89 -21.42
N ALA A 231 -2.93 -5.26 -20.39
CA ALA A 231 -4.25 -4.61 -20.45
C ALA A 231 -4.22 -3.21 -21.08
N SER A 232 -5.40 -2.69 -21.42
CA SER A 232 -5.57 -1.25 -21.66
C SER A 232 -5.39 -0.47 -20.36
N VAL A 233 -4.67 0.65 -20.40
CA VAL A 233 -4.34 1.44 -19.20
C VAL A 233 -4.78 2.90 -19.37
N LEU A 234 -5.63 3.37 -18.47
CA LEU A 234 -5.92 4.80 -18.31
C LEU A 234 -4.99 5.37 -17.24
N ILE A 235 -4.10 6.26 -17.66
CA ILE A 235 -3.20 7.00 -16.77
C ILE A 235 -3.88 8.30 -16.37
N LEU A 236 -4.24 8.43 -15.11
CA LEU A 236 -4.77 9.65 -14.51
C LEU A 236 -3.61 10.50 -14.01
N LEU A 237 -3.17 11.40 -14.87
CA LEU A 237 -1.94 12.14 -14.70
C LEU A 237 -2.17 13.43 -13.93
N ASP A 238 -1.68 13.50 -12.69
CA ASP A 238 -1.57 14.74 -11.92
C ASP A 238 -0.12 15.30 -11.94
N GLY A 239 0.09 16.50 -11.39
CA GLY A 239 1.42 17.13 -11.36
C GLY A 239 2.46 16.43 -10.47
N SER A 240 2.06 15.48 -9.63
CA SER A 240 2.94 14.71 -8.72
C SER A 240 3.09 13.25 -9.13
N TYR A 241 2.43 12.81 -10.21
CA TYR A 241 2.37 11.43 -10.65
C TYR A 241 3.77 10.85 -10.89
N ALA A 242 4.63 11.56 -11.62
CA ALA A 242 5.98 11.11 -11.93
C ALA A 242 6.94 11.10 -10.73
N SER A 243 6.49 11.49 -9.54
CA SER A 243 7.27 11.44 -8.29
C SER A 243 7.02 10.18 -7.46
N ARG A 244 6.21 9.22 -7.93
CA ARG A 244 5.82 8.03 -7.17
C ARG A 244 6.30 6.75 -7.87
N PHE A 245 6.71 5.77 -7.07
CA PHE A 245 7.28 4.52 -7.57
C PHE A 245 6.29 3.70 -8.42
N TRP A 246 5.09 3.47 -7.88
CA TRP A 246 4.08 2.64 -8.55
C TRP A 246 3.59 3.29 -9.84
N THR A 247 3.18 4.55 -9.79
CA THR A 247 2.72 5.30 -10.97
C THR A 247 3.74 5.30 -12.13
N LEU A 248 5.03 5.44 -11.83
CA LEU A 248 6.10 5.35 -12.82
C LEU A 248 6.26 3.93 -13.38
N THR A 249 6.19 2.92 -12.51
CA THR A 249 6.25 1.51 -12.90
C THR A 249 5.08 1.14 -13.82
N GLU A 250 3.87 1.52 -13.43
CA GLU A 250 2.63 1.27 -14.16
C GLU A 250 2.62 1.98 -15.52
N ALA A 251 3.04 3.26 -15.55
CA ALA A 251 3.20 4.00 -16.79
C ALA A 251 4.23 3.34 -17.71
N TRP A 252 5.41 2.99 -17.20
CA TRP A 252 6.44 2.31 -17.97
C TRP A 252 5.92 1.01 -18.59
N CYS A 253 5.33 0.11 -17.79
CA CYS A 253 4.74 -1.15 -18.25
C CYS A 253 3.69 -0.92 -19.35
N SER A 254 2.80 0.06 -19.18
CA SER A 254 1.75 0.37 -20.16
C SER A 254 2.31 0.90 -21.49
N MET A 255 3.51 1.48 -21.47
CA MET A 255 4.20 2.01 -22.65
C MET A 255 5.09 0.97 -23.34
N GLN A 256 5.32 -0.20 -22.73
CA GLN A 256 6.05 -1.30 -23.35
C GLN A 256 5.13 -2.27 -24.10
N THR A 257 5.67 -2.90 -25.14
CA THR A 257 5.09 -4.04 -25.82
C THR A 257 5.93 -5.27 -25.51
N ALA A 258 5.27 -6.32 -25.02
CA ALA A 258 5.89 -7.61 -24.78
C ALA A 258 5.92 -8.44 -26.07
N THR A 259 7.07 -9.05 -26.35
CA THR A 259 7.30 -9.87 -27.54
C THR A 259 8.10 -11.11 -27.16
N SER A 260 8.21 -12.08 -28.08
CA SER A 260 9.06 -13.26 -27.89
C SER A 260 10.54 -12.93 -27.67
N ASP A 261 10.99 -11.77 -28.14
CA ASP A 261 12.36 -11.28 -27.97
C ASP A 261 12.54 -10.40 -26.70
N GLY A 262 11.45 -10.19 -25.94
CA GLY A 262 11.42 -9.39 -24.73
C GLY A 262 10.60 -8.10 -24.86
N LEU A 263 10.91 -7.14 -24.00
CA LEU A 263 10.23 -5.85 -23.93
C LEU A 263 10.86 -4.83 -24.90
N ARG A 264 10.00 -4.09 -25.58
CA ARG A 264 10.39 -2.90 -26.33
C ARG A 264 9.36 -1.78 -26.17
N PRO A 265 9.72 -0.52 -26.49
CA PRO A 265 8.74 0.55 -26.57
C PRO A 265 7.62 0.22 -27.55
N SER A 266 6.39 0.56 -27.17
CA SER A 266 5.21 0.35 -28.03
C SER A 266 5.23 1.29 -29.21
N THR A 267 4.83 0.79 -30.38
CA THR A 267 4.53 1.65 -31.53
C THR A 267 3.18 2.33 -31.34
N GLU A 268 2.87 3.33 -32.17
CA GLU A 268 1.57 4.01 -32.09
C GLU A 268 0.39 3.05 -32.33
N ALA A 269 0.55 2.05 -33.20
CA ALA A 269 -0.48 1.06 -33.49
C ALA A 269 -0.70 0.03 -32.36
N GLU A 270 0.30 -0.14 -31.49
CA GLU A 270 0.26 -1.09 -30.36
C GLU A 270 -0.03 -0.37 -29.03
N ARG A 271 -0.28 0.94 -29.06
CA ARG A 271 -0.49 1.75 -27.87
C ARG A 271 -1.71 1.28 -27.11
N ARG A 272 -1.50 0.81 -25.87
CA ARG A 272 -2.56 0.39 -24.94
C ARG A 272 -2.87 1.41 -23.86
N TYR A 273 -2.10 2.49 -23.76
CA TYR A 273 -2.29 3.51 -22.74
C TYR A 273 -3.01 4.75 -23.28
N THR A 274 -3.81 5.38 -22.42
CA THR A 274 -4.38 6.71 -22.64
C THR A 274 -4.04 7.60 -21.45
N ILE A 275 -3.51 8.79 -21.70
CA ILE A 275 -3.22 9.77 -20.65
C ILE A 275 -4.41 10.73 -20.55
N SER A 276 -4.99 10.80 -19.35
CA SER A 276 -5.96 11.84 -18.99
C SER A 276 -5.32 12.77 -17.97
N CYS A 277 -5.02 14.00 -18.39
CA CYS A 277 -4.50 15.02 -17.49
C CYS A 277 -5.59 15.50 -16.55
N ILE A 278 -5.31 15.42 -15.25
CA ILE A 278 -6.19 15.87 -14.18
C ILE A 278 -5.49 16.95 -13.33
N HIS A 279 -6.29 17.71 -12.58
CA HIS A 279 -5.82 18.81 -11.74
C HIS A 279 -4.98 19.82 -12.54
N ASN A 280 -3.69 19.95 -12.25
CA ASN A 280 -2.78 20.91 -12.86
C ASN A 280 -1.90 20.30 -13.99
N ALA A 281 -2.06 19.01 -14.30
CA ALA A 281 -1.28 18.40 -15.38
C ALA A 281 -1.73 18.93 -16.74
N THR A 282 -0.79 19.04 -17.68
CA THR A 282 -1.09 19.36 -19.07
C THR A 282 -0.41 18.40 -20.03
N ILE A 283 -0.91 18.36 -21.27
CA ILE A 283 -0.39 17.48 -22.31
C ILE A 283 1.03 17.89 -22.70
N GLU A 284 1.27 19.18 -22.87
CA GLU A 284 2.51 19.74 -23.41
C GLU A 284 3.70 19.60 -22.46
N THR A 285 3.43 19.55 -21.15
CA THR A 285 4.49 19.53 -20.12
C THR A 285 4.50 18.23 -19.35
N THR A 286 3.43 17.91 -18.62
CA THR A 286 3.38 16.73 -17.75
C THR A 286 3.28 15.43 -18.54
N ALA A 287 2.36 15.31 -19.50
CA ALA A 287 2.19 14.07 -20.29
C ALA A 287 3.44 13.77 -21.12
N LYS A 288 3.90 14.77 -21.89
CA LYS A 288 5.13 14.64 -22.66
C LYS A 288 6.34 14.33 -21.78
N GLY A 289 6.47 14.99 -20.62
CA GLY A 289 7.56 14.72 -19.68
C GLY A 289 7.55 13.30 -19.12
N LEU A 290 6.36 12.73 -18.85
CA LEU A 290 6.21 11.33 -18.45
C LEU A 290 6.64 10.39 -19.58
N GLU A 291 6.15 10.62 -20.80
CA GLU A 291 6.52 9.80 -21.97
C GLU A 291 8.02 9.86 -22.25
N ASP A 292 8.62 11.06 -22.24
CA ASP A 292 10.07 11.25 -22.44
C ASP A 292 10.89 10.54 -21.35
N LEU A 293 10.35 10.46 -20.12
CA LEU A 293 11.04 9.83 -18.99
C LEU A 293 11.03 8.30 -19.06
N VAL A 294 9.90 7.67 -19.41
CA VAL A 294 9.75 6.22 -19.24
C VAL A 294 9.48 5.44 -20.53
N SER A 295 8.91 6.04 -21.59
CA SER A 295 8.41 5.26 -22.74
C SER A 295 9.50 4.44 -23.45
N LYS A 296 10.71 4.98 -23.53
CA LYS A 296 11.87 4.36 -24.22
C LYS A 296 12.86 3.68 -23.29
N SER A 297 12.59 3.70 -21.99
CA SER A 297 13.52 3.16 -21.00
C SER A 297 13.53 1.63 -21.04
N THR A 298 14.72 1.07 -21.13
CA THR A 298 14.96 -0.36 -20.87
C THR A 298 14.67 -0.70 -19.40
N PRO A 299 14.49 -1.99 -19.04
CA PRO A 299 14.30 -2.39 -17.65
C PRO A 299 15.42 -1.91 -16.71
N THR A 300 16.67 -1.91 -17.18
CA THR A 300 17.83 -1.41 -16.42
C THR A 300 17.75 0.09 -16.19
N GLU A 301 17.42 0.87 -17.22
CA GLU A 301 17.25 2.32 -17.07
C GLU A 301 16.06 2.64 -16.17
N MET A 302 14.96 1.88 -16.28
CA MET A 302 13.80 2.05 -15.43
C MET A 302 14.11 1.74 -13.96
N TYR A 303 14.89 0.69 -13.69
CA TYR A 303 15.41 0.40 -12.36
C TYR A 303 16.20 1.59 -11.80
N ASP A 304 17.09 2.18 -12.60
CA ASP A 304 17.90 3.32 -12.17
C ASP A 304 17.05 4.58 -11.93
N ILE A 305 16.01 4.82 -12.75
CA ILE A 305 15.03 5.89 -12.54
C ILE A 305 14.29 5.67 -11.21
N LEU A 306 13.72 4.50 -10.98
CA LEU A 306 12.91 4.19 -9.80
C LEU A 306 13.72 4.23 -8.50
N LYS A 307 15.02 3.98 -8.57
CA LYS A 307 15.93 4.02 -7.41
C LYS A 307 16.24 5.45 -6.95
N LYS A 308 16.03 6.47 -7.78
CA LYS A 308 16.38 7.86 -7.43
C LYS A 308 15.64 8.36 -6.18
N PRO A 309 16.27 9.28 -5.42
CA PRO A 309 15.72 9.77 -4.15
C PRO A 309 14.44 10.61 -4.29
N ASP A 310 14.18 11.19 -5.45
CA ASP A 310 12.97 11.95 -5.77
C ASP A 310 11.77 11.07 -6.15
N VAL A 311 11.99 9.77 -6.35
CA VAL A 311 10.91 8.78 -6.52
C VAL A 311 10.46 8.28 -5.15
N ASN A 312 9.29 8.74 -4.71
CA ASN A 312 8.71 8.44 -3.41
C ASN A 312 7.99 7.07 -3.39
N VAL A 313 8.01 6.43 -2.22
CA VAL A 313 7.21 5.25 -1.90
C VAL A 313 6.38 5.50 -0.64
N THR A 314 5.20 4.89 -0.58
CA THR A 314 4.39 4.86 0.64
C THR A 314 4.94 3.84 1.64
N ASN A 315 5.57 2.77 1.14
CA ASN A 315 6.23 1.74 1.93
C ASN A 315 7.62 1.45 1.36
N ALA A 316 8.66 1.63 2.17
CA ALA A 316 10.05 1.40 1.76
C ALA A 316 10.28 -0.02 1.20
N LYS A 317 9.56 -1.02 1.75
CA LYS A 317 9.65 -2.42 1.29
C LYS A 317 9.21 -2.61 -0.15
N ASP A 318 8.37 -1.73 -0.69
CA ASP A 318 7.90 -1.84 -2.07
C ASP A 318 9.07 -1.71 -3.04
N LYS A 319 9.98 -0.73 -2.81
CA LYS A 319 11.22 -0.60 -3.58
C LYS A 319 12.09 -1.84 -3.46
N ASP A 320 12.30 -2.31 -2.23
CA ASP A 320 13.16 -3.49 -1.97
C ASP A 320 12.65 -4.75 -2.68
N THR A 321 11.32 -4.91 -2.76
CA THR A 321 10.68 -6.09 -3.34
C THR A 321 10.55 -6.00 -4.85
N MET A 322 10.17 -4.83 -5.38
CA MET A 322 9.80 -4.68 -6.79
C MET A 322 10.97 -4.31 -7.68
N LEU A 323 12.00 -3.61 -7.19
CA LEU A 323 13.16 -3.28 -8.02
C LEU A 323 13.84 -4.53 -8.66
N PRO A 324 14.03 -5.65 -7.93
CA PRO A 324 14.51 -6.89 -8.54
C PRO A 324 13.57 -7.48 -9.59
N VAL A 325 12.25 -7.31 -9.42
CA VAL A 325 11.24 -7.75 -10.39
C VAL A 325 11.35 -6.95 -11.69
N ILE A 326 11.50 -5.63 -11.60
CA ILE A 326 11.68 -4.75 -12.76
C ILE A 326 12.93 -5.15 -13.56
N GLN A 327 14.05 -5.43 -12.91
CA GLN A 327 15.27 -5.87 -13.60
C GLN A 327 15.08 -7.17 -14.39
N LYS A 328 14.27 -8.09 -13.86
CA LYS A 328 14.02 -9.41 -14.47
C LYS A 328 12.82 -9.45 -15.41
N THR A 329 12.09 -8.33 -15.55
CA THR A 329 10.83 -8.32 -16.31
C THR A 329 11.04 -8.72 -17.77
N ASN A 330 12.15 -8.32 -18.39
CA ASN A 330 12.46 -8.72 -19.77
C ASN A 330 12.69 -10.24 -19.91
N GLU A 331 13.43 -10.84 -18.97
CA GLU A 331 13.69 -12.29 -18.95
C GLU A 331 12.38 -13.06 -18.72
N HIS A 332 11.56 -12.61 -17.77
CA HIS A 332 10.24 -13.17 -17.46
C HIS A 332 9.33 -13.22 -18.70
N VAL A 333 9.29 -12.13 -19.48
CA VAL A 333 8.50 -12.06 -20.71
C VAL A 333 9.01 -13.06 -21.76
N ILE A 334 10.32 -13.13 -22.00
CA ILE A 334 10.93 -14.07 -22.95
C ILE A 334 10.62 -15.52 -22.55
N GLU A 335 10.80 -15.85 -21.27
CA GLU A 335 10.50 -17.17 -20.72
C GLU A 335 9.02 -17.52 -20.88
N GLY A 336 8.14 -16.55 -20.66
CA GLY A 336 6.70 -16.65 -20.86
C GLY A 336 6.30 -17.06 -22.27
N PHE A 337 6.84 -16.37 -23.28
CA PHE A 337 6.60 -16.72 -24.69
C PHE A 337 7.24 -18.06 -25.09
N THR A 338 8.42 -18.37 -24.57
CA THR A 338 9.16 -19.59 -24.93
C THR A 338 8.49 -20.85 -24.40
N ASN A 339 8.07 -20.82 -23.14
CA ASN A 339 7.52 -21.98 -22.45
C ASN A 339 5.99 -21.96 -22.39
N GLY A 340 5.36 -20.92 -22.96
CA GLY A 340 3.91 -20.71 -22.92
C GLY A 340 3.36 -20.68 -21.49
N PHE A 341 4.12 -20.11 -20.55
CA PHE A 341 3.86 -20.16 -19.11
C PHE A 341 3.22 -21.51 -18.70
N GLN A 342 3.96 -22.61 -18.88
CA GLN A 342 3.56 -23.94 -18.40
C GLN A 342 4.43 -24.33 -17.20
N GLN A 343 3.84 -24.41 -16.00
CA GLN A 343 4.65 -24.67 -14.81
C GLN A 343 5.28 -26.08 -14.88
N LYS A 344 6.62 -26.10 -14.69
CA LYS A 344 7.31 -27.22 -14.02
C LYS A 344 6.81 -27.33 -12.58
N PHE A 345 5.76 -28.11 -12.36
CA PHE A 345 5.51 -28.65 -11.03
C PHE A 345 6.59 -29.70 -10.69
N LYS A 346 7.44 -29.41 -9.69
CA LYS A 346 7.92 -30.49 -8.81
C LYS A 346 6.73 -30.92 -7.97
N SER A 347 6.00 -31.93 -8.43
CA SER A 347 5.03 -32.62 -7.60
C SER A 347 5.74 -33.13 -6.33
N PRO A 348 5.12 -33.07 -5.14
CA PRO A 348 5.59 -33.82 -3.98
C PRO A 348 5.71 -35.28 -4.40
N GLN A 349 6.84 -35.92 -4.09
CA GLN A 349 7.00 -37.36 -4.31
C GLN A 349 5.77 -38.09 -3.79
N SER A 350 5.16 -38.91 -4.64
CA SER A 350 4.08 -39.83 -4.27
C SER A 350 4.48 -40.58 -3.00
N PRO A 351 3.59 -40.71 -2.00
CA PRO A 351 3.84 -41.60 -0.89
C PRO A 351 4.05 -43.03 -1.42
N PRO A 352 4.90 -43.86 -0.80
CA PRO A 352 5.04 -45.25 -1.19
C PRO A 352 3.68 -45.95 -1.16
N GLU A 353 3.36 -46.68 -2.23
CA GLU A 353 2.19 -47.55 -2.27
C GLU A 353 2.17 -48.49 -1.06
N GLY A 354 1.09 -48.42 -0.28
CA GLY A 354 0.79 -49.40 0.76
C GLY A 354 0.53 -48.80 2.13
N SER A 355 -0.68 -48.29 2.36
CA SER A 355 -1.36 -48.33 3.66
C SER A 355 -2.87 -48.12 3.47
N PRO A 356 -3.75 -48.88 4.15
CA PRO A 356 -5.19 -48.80 3.94
C PRO A 356 -5.77 -47.53 4.60
N GLY A 357 -6.60 -46.79 3.86
CA GLY A 357 -7.25 -45.58 4.36
C GLY A 357 -8.36 -45.88 5.39
N PRO A 358 -8.62 -44.97 6.35
CA PRO A 358 -9.73 -45.12 7.28
C PRO A 358 -11.06 -44.74 6.61
N GLU A 359 -12.11 -45.48 6.99
CA GLU A 359 -13.49 -45.35 6.52
C GLU A 359 -14.09 -43.96 6.73
N ARG A 360 -14.91 -43.53 5.76
CA ARG A 360 -15.65 -42.27 5.77
C ARG A 360 -17.00 -42.45 6.50
N PRO A 361 -17.35 -41.62 7.50
CA PRO A 361 -18.69 -41.67 8.09
C PRO A 361 -19.75 -40.97 7.21
N PRO A 362 -21.04 -41.34 7.34
CA PRO A 362 -22.11 -40.94 6.43
C PRO A 362 -22.60 -39.51 6.66
N ALA A 363 -23.14 -38.93 5.60
CA ALA A 363 -23.68 -37.57 5.53
C ALA A 363 -25.05 -37.43 6.25
N GLU A 364 -25.24 -36.32 6.98
CA GLU A 364 -26.54 -35.87 7.48
C GLU A 364 -27.10 -34.70 6.64
N PRO A 365 -28.45 -34.57 6.54
CA PRO A 365 -29.13 -33.71 5.57
C PRO A 365 -29.33 -32.26 6.05
N ALA A 366 -29.47 -31.37 5.06
CA ALA A 366 -29.66 -29.92 5.20
C ALA A 366 -31.00 -29.53 5.84
N SER A 367 -30.98 -28.50 6.70
CA SER A 367 -32.17 -27.80 7.20
C SER A 367 -32.16 -26.32 6.76
N SER A 368 -33.29 -25.90 6.19
CA SER A 368 -33.58 -24.58 5.63
C SER A 368 -34.06 -23.55 6.66
N GLU A 369 -33.97 -22.27 6.23
CA GLU A 369 -34.72 -21.06 6.68
C GLU A 369 -34.09 -20.10 7.71
N ALA A 370 -33.67 -18.93 7.22
CA ALA A 370 -33.88 -17.62 7.86
C ALA A 370 -33.74 -16.47 6.82
N SER A 371 -34.80 -15.69 6.61
CA SER A 371 -34.88 -14.61 5.58
C SER A 371 -34.13 -13.32 5.95
N PRO A 372 -33.45 -12.61 5.01
CA PRO A 372 -32.63 -11.41 5.30
C PRO A 372 -33.35 -10.06 5.25
N VAL A 373 -34.65 -10.03 4.93
CA VAL A 373 -35.35 -8.80 4.48
C VAL A 373 -35.54 -7.74 5.57
N LYS A 374 -35.50 -8.10 6.87
CA LYS A 374 -35.75 -7.15 7.96
C LYS A 374 -34.53 -6.32 8.39
N PHE A 375 -33.30 -6.74 8.08
CA PHE A 375 -32.09 -6.00 8.46
C PHE A 375 -31.80 -4.82 7.53
N VAL A 376 -32.23 -4.90 6.26
CA VAL A 376 -31.95 -3.90 5.23
C VAL A 376 -32.68 -2.58 5.50
N GLN A 377 -33.97 -2.65 5.86
CA GLN A 377 -34.78 -1.44 6.12
C GLN A 377 -34.36 -0.68 7.39
N ALA A 378 -33.69 -1.33 8.34
CA ALA A 378 -33.19 -0.66 9.54
C ALA A 378 -31.91 0.13 9.26
N ARG A 379 -31.04 -0.36 8.36
CA ARG A 379 -29.75 0.26 8.04
C ARG A 379 -29.89 1.44 7.09
N GLU A 380 -30.80 1.38 6.12
CA GLU A 380 -31.09 2.52 5.23
C GLU A 380 -31.66 3.72 5.99
N LYS A 381 -32.52 3.48 6.99
CA LYS A 381 -33.07 4.58 7.81
C LYS A 381 -32.03 5.25 8.70
N GLN A 382 -31.03 4.50 9.14
CA GLN A 382 -29.98 5.05 10.02
C GLN A 382 -28.98 5.91 9.23
N ILE A 383 -28.64 5.52 8.00
CA ILE A 383 -27.76 6.31 7.12
C ILE A 383 -28.41 7.66 6.76
N VAL A 384 -29.71 7.66 6.41
CA VAL A 384 -30.42 8.89 6.07
C VAL A 384 -30.56 9.84 7.28
N GLN A 385 -30.66 9.30 8.50
CA GLN A 385 -30.75 10.09 9.73
C GLN A 385 -29.40 10.75 10.07
N ASP A 386 -28.29 10.03 9.91
CA ASP A 386 -26.94 10.56 10.18
C ASP A 386 -26.54 11.66 9.16
N ASP A 387 -27.02 11.56 7.91
CA ASP A 387 -26.80 12.58 6.87
C ASP A 387 -27.62 13.87 7.10
N LEU A 388 -28.80 13.75 7.73
CA LEU A 388 -29.63 14.90 8.12
C LEU A 388 -29.08 15.64 9.34
N GLU A 389 -28.54 14.92 10.32
CA GLU A 389 -27.99 15.52 11.55
C GLU A 389 -26.61 16.18 11.34
N SER A 390 -25.89 15.82 10.27
CA SER A 390 -24.61 16.45 9.90
C SER A 390 -24.74 17.69 9.00
N GLY A 391 -25.96 18.11 8.64
CA GLY A 391 -26.22 19.30 7.83
C GLY A 391 -25.73 19.18 6.38
N GLN A 392 -25.58 17.96 5.84
CA GLN A 392 -25.06 17.71 4.50
C GLN A 392 -26.13 17.63 3.40
N ILE A 393 -27.39 17.96 3.72
CA ILE A 393 -28.49 18.06 2.75
C ILE A 393 -29.21 19.41 2.96
N GLU A 394 -29.04 20.36 2.04
CA GLU A 394 -30.02 21.43 1.83
C GLU A 394 -31.13 20.88 0.90
N ILE A 395 -32.39 21.08 1.30
CA ILE A 395 -33.59 20.62 0.56
C ILE A 395 -33.72 21.36 -0.77
#